data_AF-A0A1J3H8V5-F1
#
_entry.id   AF-A0A1J3H8V5-F1
#
_cell.length_a   1.000
_cell.length_b   1.000
_cell.length_c   1.000
_cell.angle_alpha   90.00
_cell.angle_beta   90.00
_cell.angle_gamma   90.00
#
_symmetry.space_group_name_H-M   'P 1'
#
loop_
_entity.id
_entity.type
_entity.pdbx_description
1 polymer ?
#
loop_
_entity_poly.entity_id
_entity_poly.type
_entity_poly.pdbx_seq_one_letter_code
_entity_poly.pdbx_strand_id
1 'polypeptide(L)'
;DPEDIETWAVSPRGAGWLFGSRVTTEFNHINNLDLVCRAHQLVQEGLKYMFQDKGLVTVWSAPNYCYRCGNVASILSFNDNMERG
;
A
#
# COMPACT_ATOMS: atom_id res chain seq x y z
N ASP A 1 -6.95 3.53 -4.60
CA ASP A 1 -6.42 3.33 -3.24
C ASP A 1 -6.89 2.00 -2.70
N PRO A 2 -6.03 1.21 -2.05
CA PRO A 2 -6.46 0.00 -1.36
C PRO A 2 -7.46 0.35 -0.23
N GLU A 3 -8.55 -0.41 -0.16
CA GLU A 3 -9.60 -0.29 0.86
C GLU A 3 -10.11 -1.67 1.27
N ASP A 4 -10.68 -1.82 2.47
CA ASP A 4 -11.28 -3.07 2.96
C ASP A 4 -12.62 -3.38 2.25
N ILE A 5 -12.51 -3.65 0.95
CA ILE A 5 -13.56 -4.09 0.05
C ILE A 5 -13.05 -5.31 -0.73
N GLU A 6 -13.95 -6.05 -1.38
CA GLU A 6 -13.53 -7.21 -2.18
C GLU A 6 -12.96 -6.78 -3.53
N THR A 7 -13.59 -5.82 -4.20
CA THR A 7 -13.31 -5.47 -5.59
C THR A 7 -13.10 -3.97 -5.81
N TRP A 8 -13.79 -3.35 -6.76
CA TRP A 8 -13.62 -1.95 -7.14
C TRP A 8 -14.73 -1.08 -6.53
N ALA A 9 -14.39 0.15 -6.14
CA ALA A 9 -15.36 1.18 -5.82
C ALA A 9 -14.89 2.55 -6.33
N VAL A 10 -15.81 3.50 -6.48
CA VAL A 10 -15.46 4.85 -6.91
C VAL A 10 -14.63 5.55 -5.81
N SER A 11 -13.54 6.19 -6.21
CA SER A 11 -12.68 6.92 -5.29
C SER A 11 -13.37 8.18 -4.74
N PRO A 12 -13.42 8.39 -3.43
CA PRO A 12 -13.93 9.63 -2.84
C PRO A 12 -13.00 10.83 -3.11
N ARG A 13 -11.79 10.60 -3.66
CA ARG A 13 -10.85 11.66 -4.06
C ARG A 13 -11.24 12.38 -5.35
N GLY A 14 -12.31 11.93 -6.03
CA GLY A 14 -12.78 12.50 -7.30
C GLY A 14 -12.01 12.01 -8.54
N ALA A 15 -11.02 11.13 -8.38
CA ALA A 15 -10.29 10.50 -9.47
C ALA A 15 -9.80 9.09 -9.08
N GLY A 16 -9.79 8.19 -10.07
CA GLY A 16 -9.37 6.79 -9.90
C GLY A 16 -10.40 5.93 -9.16
N TRP A 17 -9.94 4.78 -8.68
CA TRP A 17 -10.76 3.76 -8.03
C TRP A 17 -10.18 3.34 -6.68
N LEU A 18 -11.05 2.96 -5.77
CA LEU A 18 -10.70 2.09 -4.66
C LEU A 18 -10.61 0.65 -5.17
N PHE A 19 -9.71 -0.14 -4.58
CA PHE A 19 -9.55 -1.54 -4.95
C PHE A 19 -9.30 -2.43 -3.74
N GLY A 20 -9.83 -3.64 -3.81
CA GLY A 20 -9.85 -4.61 -2.74
C GLY A 20 -8.78 -5.69 -2.81
N SER A 21 -8.92 -6.67 -1.90
CA SER A 21 -8.02 -7.83 -1.82
C SER A 21 -8.05 -8.64 -3.11
N ARG A 22 -9.23 -8.96 -3.65
CA ARG A 22 -9.36 -9.80 -4.85
C ARG A 22 -8.67 -9.20 -6.06
N VAL A 23 -8.82 -7.89 -6.27
CA VAL A 23 -8.16 -7.16 -7.35
C VAL A 23 -6.64 -7.22 -7.20
N THR A 24 -6.14 -7.06 -5.98
CA THR A 24 -4.71 -7.11 -5.66
C THR A 24 -4.14 -8.50 -5.95
N THR A 25 -4.79 -9.55 -5.44
CA THR A 25 -4.38 -10.94 -5.63
C THR A 25 -4.42 -11.34 -7.10
N GLU A 26 -5.49 -11.01 -7.83
CA GLU A 26 -5.61 -11.28 -9.28
C GLU A 26 -4.53 -10.55 -10.07
N PHE A 27 -4.30 -9.26 -9.80
CA PHE A 27 -3.28 -8.48 -10.49
C PHE A 27 -1.88 -9.07 -10.28
N ASN A 28 -1.54 -9.42 -9.03
CA ASN A 28 -0.26 -10.04 -8.71
C ASN A 28 -0.10 -11.39 -9.41
N HIS A 29 -1.14 -12.24 -9.38
CA HIS A 29 -1.11 -13.55 -10.02
C HIS A 29 -0.91 -13.46 -11.53
N ILE A 30 -1.70 -12.62 -12.22
CA ILE A 30 -1.64 -12.45 -13.68
C ILE A 30 -0.26 -11.95 -14.14
N ASN A 31 0.36 -11.09 -13.34
CA ASN A 31 1.64 -10.47 -13.68
C ASN A 31 2.85 -11.16 -13.04
N ASN A 32 2.66 -12.30 -12.37
CA ASN A 32 3.70 -13.02 -11.65
C ASN A 32 4.51 -12.13 -10.68
N LEU A 33 3.78 -11.37 -9.85
CA LEU A 33 4.34 -10.46 -8.84
C LEU A 33 4.05 -10.97 -7.43
N ASP A 34 5.02 -10.81 -6.53
CA ASP A 34 4.84 -11.15 -5.10
C ASP A 34 4.29 -9.97 -4.28
N LEU A 35 4.51 -8.74 -4.73
CA LEU A 35 4.21 -7.54 -3.95
C LEU A 35 4.02 -6.30 -4.82
N VAL A 36 2.95 -5.56 -4.57
CA VAL A 36 2.78 -4.17 -5.03
C VAL A 36 3.30 -3.22 -3.95
N CYS A 37 4.35 -2.46 -4.27
CA CYS A 37 4.85 -1.37 -3.43
C CYS A 37 4.24 -0.04 -3.86
N ARG A 38 3.64 0.70 -2.94
CA ARG A 38 2.92 1.95 -3.24
C ARG A 38 3.05 2.98 -2.10
N ALA A 39 2.67 4.25 -2.34
CA ALA A 39 2.70 5.33 -1.33
C ALA A 39 1.32 6.02 -1.17
N HIS A 40 1.21 7.33 -1.43
CA HIS A 40 -0.02 8.16 -1.56
C HIS A 40 -0.98 8.25 -0.34
N GLN A 41 -1.27 7.16 0.37
CA GLN A 41 -2.08 7.19 1.58
C GLN A 41 -1.18 7.32 2.81
N LEU A 42 -1.52 8.28 3.67
CA LEU A 42 -0.88 8.43 4.97
C LEU A 42 -1.12 7.16 5.81
N VAL A 43 -0.03 6.56 6.27
CA VAL A 43 -0.02 5.48 7.25
C VAL A 43 0.74 5.96 8.49
N GLN A 44 0.16 5.76 9.66
CA GLN A 44 0.65 6.35 10.91
C GLN A 44 2.01 5.78 11.32
N GLU A 45 2.16 4.49 11.08
CA GLU A 45 3.34 3.68 11.31
C GLU A 45 4.43 3.84 10.24
N GLY A 46 4.18 4.63 9.19
CA GLY A 46 5.12 4.84 8.07
C GLY A 46 5.15 3.71 7.03
N LEU A 47 4.77 2.48 7.40
CA LEU A 47 4.63 1.35 6.47
C LEU A 47 3.52 0.40 6.89
N LYS A 48 2.63 0.03 5.96
CA LYS A 48 1.52 -0.89 6.22
C LYS A 48 1.34 -1.93 5.11
N TYR A 49 1.34 -3.21 5.47
CA TYR A 49 0.85 -4.26 4.59
C TYR A 49 -0.68 -4.29 4.61
N MET A 50 -1.27 -4.33 3.43
CA MET A 50 -2.72 -4.38 3.23
C MET A 50 -3.18 -5.82 3.01
N PHE A 51 -4.42 -6.10 3.40
CA PHE A 51 -5.09 -7.39 3.22
C PHE A 51 -4.42 -8.56 3.96
N GLN A 52 -5.09 -9.71 3.98
CA GLN A 52 -4.61 -10.90 4.70
C GLN A 52 -3.39 -11.55 4.02
N ASP A 53 -3.34 -11.52 2.69
CA ASP A 53 -2.27 -12.08 1.87
C ASP A 53 -1.00 -11.23 1.85
N LYS A 54 -1.07 -9.98 2.33
CA LYS A 54 0.05 -9.02 2.37
C LYS A 54 0.73 -8.83 0.99
N GLY A 55 -0.04 -9.01 -0.08
CA GLY A 55 0.41 -8.82 -1.47
C GLY A 55 0.55 -7.35 -1.89
N LEU A 56 0.26 -6.41 -0.98
CA LEU A 56 0.43 -4.98 -1.19
C LEU A 56 0.97 -4.30 0.07
N VAL A 57 1.90 -3.37 -0.13
CA VAL A 57 2.45 -2.53 0.94
C VAL A 57 2.33 -1.05 0.58
N THR A 58 1.90 -0.25 1.56
CA THR A 58 1.92 1.20 1.53
C THR A 58 3.11 1.70 2.34
N VAL A 59 3.98 2.49 1.74
CA VAL A 59 5.15 3.12 2.37
C VAL A 59 4.98 4.64 2.35
N TRP A 60 5.27 5.29 3.46
CA TRP A 60 5.15 6.72 3.64
C TRP A 60 6.43 7.29 4.22
N SER A 61 7.03 8.26 3.51
CA SER A 61 8.38 8.76 3.86
C SER A 61 8.39 10.21 4.38
N ALA A 62 7.23 10.80 4.67
CA ALA A 62 7.13 12.17 5.19
C ALA A 62 6.64 12.18 6.65
N PRO A 63 7.53 12.31 7.66
CA PRO A 63 7.14 12.26 9.06
C PRO A 63 6.36 13.52 9.46
N ASN A 64 5.51 13.41 10.47
CA ASN A 64 4.66 14.48 10.97
C ASN A 64 4.04 15.30 9.82
N TYR A 65 3.30 14.63 8.95
CA TYR A 65 2.78 15.19 7.72
C TYR A 65 2.01 16.49 7.99
N CYS A 66 2.37 17.52 7.22
CA CYS A 66 1.90 18.90 7.38
C CYS A 66 1.98 19.45 8.82
N TYR A 67 2.94 18.98 9.62
CA TYR A 67 3.14 19.34 11.03
C TYR A 67 1.94 19.05 11.94
N ARG A 68 1.03 18.18 11.52
CA ARG A 68 -0.26 17.94 12.20
C ARG A 68 -0.55 16.49 12.48
N CYS A 69 -0.07 15.58 11.64
CA CYS A 69 -0.52 14.20 11.68
C CYS A 69 0.23 13.33 12.70
N GLY A 70 1.43 13.73 13.13
CA GLY A 70 2.22 12.97 14.11
C GLY A 70 2.72 11.60 13.64
N ASN A 71 2.55 11.26 12.36
CA ASN A 71 2.95 9.98 11.79
C ASN A 71 4.48 9.81 11.74
N VAL A 72 4.91 8.55 11.75
CA VAL A 72 6.29 8.16 11.46
C VAL A 72 6.49 8.06 9.94
N ALA A 73 7.75 8.13 9.51
CA ALA A 73 8.17 7.85 8.14
C ALA A 73 8.98 6.56 8.08
N SER A 74 8.87 5.85 6.97
CA SER A 74 9.61 4.63 6.70
C SER A 74 10.16 4.60 5.28
N ILE A 75 11.16 3.73 5.10
CA ILE A 75 11.62 3.22 3.82
C ILE A 75 11.41 1.70 3.82
N LEU A 76 11.25 1.11 2.65
CA LEU A 76 11.28 -0.34 2.47
C LEU A 76 12.51 -0.67 1.65
N SER A 77 13.41 -1.47 2.23
CA SER A 77 14.64 -1.91 1.57
C SER A 77 14.52 -3.36 1.11
N PHE A 78 15.16 -3.67 -0.01
CA PHE A 78 15.33 -5.02 -0.52
C PHE A 78 16.82 -5.30 -0.60
N ASN A 79 17.27 -6.42 -0.06
CA ASN A 79 18.65 -6.88 -0.24
C ASN A 79 18.82 -7.61 -1.58
N ASP A 80 20.03 -8.06 -1.88
CA ASP A 80 20.36 -8.76 -3.12
C ASP A 80 19.58 -10.08 -3.30
N ASN A 81 19.08 -10.66 -2.21
CA ASN A 81 18.24 -11.86 -2.20
C ASN A 81 16.74 -11.54 -2.26
N MET A 82 16.36 -10.27 -2.50
CA MET A 82 14.97 -9.78 -2.49
C MET A 82 14.27 -9.92 -1.12
N GLU A 83 15.04 -10.10 -0.04
CA GLU A 83 14.51 -10.11 1.31
C GLU A 83 14.23 -8.67 1.77
N ARG A 84 13.16 -8.51 2.54
CA ARG A 84 12.58 -7.22 2.91
C ARG A 84 13.16 -6.77 4.25
N GLY A 85 13.66 -5.52 4.32
CA GLY A 85 14.20 -4.88 5.52
C GLY A 85 13.63 -3.50 5.77
#